data_AF-A0A7J2USX6-F1
#
_entry.id   AF-A0A7J2USX6-F1
#
_cell.length_a   1.000
_cell.length_b   1.000
_cell.length_c   1.000
_cell.angle_alpha   90.00
_cell.angle_beta   90.00
_cell.angle_gamma   90.00
#
_symmetry.space_group_name_H-M   'P 1'
#
loop_
_entity.id
_entity.type
_entity.pdbx_description
1 polymer ?
#
loop_
_entity_poly.entity_id
_entity_poly.type
_entity_poly.pdbx_seq_one_letter_code
_entity_poly.pdbx_strand_id
1 'polypeptide(L)'
;MAERDDRETISDILTRITHQRRSRVVTGLVRGGRRTDILTVGTRGRYVKHRQPKDDVVQDIALLPTIKSAIMRSGGKDVKVKKSDFKEKIRRRKISSISCIVIDTSS
;
A
#
# COMPACT_ATOMS: atom_id res chain seq x y z
N MET A 1 -38.70 13.03 -13.14
CA MET A 1 -38.77 11.81 -12.30
C MET A 1 -37.40 11.17 -12.06
N ALA A 2 -36.34 11.53 -12.81
CA ALA A 2 -34.97 11.00 -12.65
C ALA A 2 -34.14 11.64 -11.50
N GLU A 3 -34.44 12.87 -11.09
CA GLU A 3 -33.63 13.62 -10.11
C GLU A 3 -33.69 13.07 -8.67
N ARG A 4 -34.70 12.25 -8.35
CA ARG A 4 -34.79 11.55 -7.05
C ARG A 4 -33.78 10.40 -6.95
N ASP A 5 -33.50 9.74 -8.07
CA ASP A 5 -32.66 8.54 -8.15
C ASP A 5 -31.18 8.87 -7.99
N ASP A 6 -30.73 10.00 -8.55
CA ASP A 6 -29.34 10.47 -8.41
C ASP A 6 -29.01 10.89 -6.98
N ARG A 7 -29.96 11.54 -6.29
CA ARG A 7 -29.78 11.92 -4.87
C ARG A 7 -29.72 10.69 -3.96
N GLU A 8 -30.54 9.69 -4.23
CA GLU A 8 -30.52 8.41 -3.52
C GLU A 8 -29.20 7.68 -3.76
N THR A 9 -28.74 7.63 -5.01
CA THR A 9 -27.47 7.02 -5.40
C THR A 9 -26.27 7.72 -4.74
N ILE A 10 -26.25 9.05 -4.73
CA ILE A 10 -25.19 9.83 -4.06
C ILE A 10 -25.23 9.60 -2.55
N SER A 11 -26.43 9.57 -1.95
CA SER A 11 -26.60 9.27 -0.52
C SER A 11 -26.07 7.87 -0.18
N ASP A 12 -26.33 6.88 -1.02
CA ASP A 12 -25.86 5.50 -0.83
C ASP A 12 -24.35 5.37 -1.00
N ILE A 13 -23.77 6.08 -1.97
CA ILE A 13 -22.32 6.17 -2.16
C ILE A 13 -21.67 6.81 -0.93
N LEU A 14 -22.20 7.94 -0.45
CA LEU A 14 -21.71 8.62 0.76
C LEU A 14 -21.87 7.75 2.00
N THR A 15 -22.98 7.04 2.14
CA THR A 15 -23.26 6.15 3.27
C THR A 15 -22.31 4.95 3.27
N ARG A 16 -22.05 4.35 2.10
CA ARG A 16 -21.04 3.28 1.95
C ARG A 16 -19.64 3.77 2.25
N ILE A 17 -19.26 4.95 1.76
CA ILE A 17 -17.94 5.56 2.03
C ILE A 17 -17.77 5.86 3.52
N THR A 18 -18.80 6.40 4.19
CA THR A 18 -18.76 6.75 5.62
C THR A 18 -18.80 5.53 6.55
N HIS A 19 -19.53 4.47 6.18
CA HIS A 19 -19.61 3.24 6.97
C HIS A 19 -18.40 2.31 6.78
N GLN A 20 -17.76 2.30 5.60
CA GLN A 20 -16.63 1.39 5.35
C GLN A 20 -15.33 1.80 6.04
N ARG A 21 -15.14 3.06 6.45
CA ARG A 21 -14.01 3.47 7.30
C ARG A 21 -14.42 4.69 8.12
N ARG A 22 -14.22 4.64 9.45
CA ARG A 22 -14.40 5.77 10.39
C ARG A 22 -13.74 7.06 9.87
N SER A 23 -14.45 7.84 9.07
CA SER A 23 -14.04 9.16 8.60
C SER A 23 -14.57 10.18 9.58
N ARG A 24 -13.69 10.72 10.41
CA ARG A 24 -14.01 11.91 11.21
C ARG A 24 -14.05 13.07 10.21
N VAL A 25 -15.23 13.61 9.94
CA VAL A 25 -15.35 14.89 9.22
C VAL A 25 -14.76 15.95 10.14
N VAL A 26 -13.60 16.49 9.76
CA VAL A 26 -12.88 17.51 10.55
C VAL A 26 -12.89 18.80 9.74
N THR A 27 -13.53 19.83 10.28
CA THR A 27 -13.72 21.16 9.65
C THR A 27 -12.56 22.14 9.93
N GLY A 28 -11.35 21.64 10.22
CA GLY A 28 -10.15 22.46 10.47
C GLY A 28 -8.97 22.05 9.59
N LEU A 29 -7.84 22.76 9.68
CA LEU A 29 -6.62 22.48 8.91
C LEU A 29 -6.14 21.04 9.19
N VAL A 30 -6.55 20.10 8.33
CA VAL A 30 -6.28 18.68 8.50
C VAL A 30 -4.81 18.46 8.17
N ARG A 31 -3.94 18.35 9.17
CA ARG A 31 -2.60 17.78 8.97
C ARG A 31 -2.78 16.32 8.53
N GLY A 32 -2.79 16.10 7.22
CA GLY A 32 -3.07 14.83 6.52
C GLY A 32 -2.03 13.72 6.76
N GLY A 33 -1.64 13.48 8.01
CA GLY A 33 -0.51 12.60 8.35
C GLY A 33 -0.85 11.39 9.22
N ARG A 34 -2.03 11.34 9.86
CA ARG A 34 -2.32 10.29 10.86
C ARG A 34 -2.92 8.98 10.32
N ARG A 35 -3.59 9.00 9.16
CA ARG A 35 -4.29 7.82 8.58
C ARG A 35 -4.15 7.68 7.06
N THR A 36 -3.04 8.12 6.50
CA THR A 36 -2.83 8.00 5.05
C THR A 36 -2.29 6.62 4.66
N ASP A 37 -2.65 6.18 3.46
CA ASP A 37 -2.30 4.87 2.95
C ASP A 37 -0.78 4.70 2.85
N ILE A 38 -0.31 3.54 3.29
CA ILE A 38 1.11 3.21 3.30
C ILE A 38 1.47 2.64 1.94
N LEU A 39 2.03 3.47 1.07
CA LEU A 39 2.49 3.03 -0.25
C LEU A 39 3.87 2.38 -0.19
N THR A 40 4.08 1.44 -1.12
CA THR A 40 5.38 0.85 -1.41
C THR A 40 6.06 1.75 -2.43
N VAL A 41 7.00 2.59 -1.99
CA VAL A 41 7.66 3.58 -2.85
C VAL A 41 9.16 3.30 -2.89
N GLY A 42 9.58 2.51 -3.87
CA GLY A 42 10.99 2.22 -4.17
C GLY A 42 11.81 1.81 -2.95
N THR A 43 13.04 2.33 -2.86
CA THR A 43 14.03 2.01 -1.80
C THR A 43 13.82 2.75 -0.48
N ARG A 44 12.78 3.58 -0.37
CA ARG A 44 12.53 4.43 0.81
C ARG A 44 11.43 3.87 1.70
N GLY A 45 11.61 4.01 3.02
CA GLY A 45 10.63 3.59 4.02
C GLY A 45 11.09 2.40 4.87
N ARG A 46 10.22 1.97 5.79
CA ARG A 46 10.49 0.87 6.71
C ARG A 46 10.38 -0.45 5.95
N TYR A 47 11.32 -1.37 6.17
CA TYR A 47 11.20 -2.75 5.72
C TYR A 47 10.08 -3.45 6.51
N VAL A 48 9.07 -3.97 5.81
CA VAL A 48 7.90 -4.57 6.46
C VAL A 48 7.74 -6.04 6.10
N LYS A 49 8.00 -6.39 4.83
CA LYS A 49 7.87 -7.76 4.30
C LYS A 49 8.90 -7.99 3.21
N HIS A 50 8.99 -9.22 2.73
CA HIS A 50 9.75 -9.59 1.55
C HIS A 50 8.84 -10.31 0.55
N ARG A 51 9.24 -10.37 -0.72
CA ARG A 51 8.57 -11.14 -1.78
C ARG A 51 9.58 -11.86 -2.67
N GLN A 52 9.08 -12.75 -3.52
CA GLN A 52 9.88 -13.25 -4.64
C GLN A 52 10.11 -12.10 -5.63
N PRO A 53 11.32 -11.97 -6.18
CA PRO A 53 11.59 -11.05 -7.28
C PRO A 53 10.63 -11.30 -8.45
N LYS A 54 10.09 -10.23 -9.02
CA LYS A 54 9.30 -10.30 -10.25
C LYS A 54 10.16 -10.27 -11.49
N ASP A 55 11.24 -9.50 -11.43
CA ASP A 55 12.20 -9.31 -12.51
C ASP A 55 13.53 -9.95 -12.14
N ASP A 56 14.35 -10.26 -13.15
CA ASP A 56 15.68 -10.85 -12.97
C ASP A 56 16.67 -9.92 -12.24
N VAL A 57 16.41 -8.61 -12.25
CA VAL A 57 17.24 -7.60 -11.59
C VAL A 57 16.61 -7.20 -10.26
N VAL A 58 17.21 -7.65 -9.16
CA VAL A 58 16.75 -7.33 -7.80
C VAL A 58 17.52 -6.14 -7.26
N GLN A 59 16.87 -4.98 -7.12
CA GLN A 59 17.51 -3.76 -6.61
C GLN A 59 17.65 -3.72 -5.08
N ASP A 60 16.68 -4.25 -4.32
CA ASP A 60 16.71 -4.20 -2.85
C ASP A 60 16.59 -5.61 -2.24
N ILE A 61 17.74 -6.28 -2.03
CA ILE A 61 17.81 -7.68 -1.56
C ILE A 61 17.55 -7.79 -0.06
N ALA A 62 16.52 -8.52 0.33
CA ALA A 62 16.23 -8.89 1.71
C ALA A 62 17.23 -9.95 2.19
N LEU A 63 18.33 -9.50 2.80
CA LEU A 63 19.47 -10.34 3.19
C LEU A 63 19.07 -11.54 4.04
N LEU A 64 18.38 -11.32 5.18
CA LEU A 64 18.00 -12.42 6.07
C LEU A 64 17.09 -13.46 5.39
N PRO A 65 15.98 -13.07 4.72
CA PRO A 65 15.20 -14.03 3.93
C PRO A 65 15.98 -14.72 2.82
N THR A 66 16.91 -14.03 2.15
CA THR A 66 17.73 -14.60 1.08
C THR A 66 18.68 -15.67 1.63
N ILE A 67 19.38 -15.37 2.72
CA ILE A 67 20.27 -16.31 3.41
C ILE A 67 19.45 -17.51 3.91
N LYS A 68 18.29 -17.26 4.53
CA LYS A 68 17.39 -18.33 4.98
C LYS A 68 16.96 -19.23 3.81
N SER A 69 16.59 -18.64 2.68
CA SER A 69 16.22 -19.38 1.47
C SER A 69 17.38 -20.23 0.96
N ALA A 70 18.60 -19.69 0.95
CA ALA A 70 19.79 -20.42 0.54
C ALA A 70 20.10 -21.61 1.46
N ILE A 71 20.00 -21.42 2.78
CA ILE A 71 20.19 -22.49 3.78
C ILE A 71 19.13 -23.58 3.60
N MET A 72 17.87 -23.21 3.43
CA MET A 72 16.77 -24.15 3.22
C MET A 72 16.96 -24.96 1.94
N ARG A 73 17.33 -24.30 0.84
CA ARG A 73 17.61 -24.97 -0.44
C ARG A 73 18.79 -25.92 -0.35
N SER A 74 19.85 -25.55 0.38
CA SER A 74 21.07 -26.36 0.47
C SER A 74 20.99 -27.46 1.54
N GLY A 75 19.86 -27.56 2.27
CA GLY A 75 19.71 -28.48 3.39
C GLY A 75 20.73 -28.25 4.50
N GLY A 76 21.25 -27.03 4.63
CA GLY A 76 22.26 -26.65 5.62
C GLY A 76 23.71 -27.03 5.28
N LYS A 77 23.99 -27.62 4.11
CA LYS A 77 25.35 -27.96 3.65
C LYS A 77 25.76 -27.08 2.46
N ASP A 78 27.05 -26.75 2.34
CA ASP A 78 27.62 -25.91 1.26
C ASP A 78 26.74 -24.69 0.88
N VAL A 79 26.47 -23.82 1.86
CA VAL A 79 25.56 -22.68 1.70
C VAL A 79 26.18 -21.65 0.77
N LYS A 80 25.85 -21.75 -0.53
CA LYS A 80 26.17 -20.75 -1.55
C LYS A 80 24.89 -20.07 -2.00
N VAL A 81 24.86 -18.74 -1.98
CA VAL A 81 23.68 -17.97 -2.42
C VAL A 81 23.57 -18.01 -3.95
N LYS A 82 22.40 -18.40 -4.46
CA LYS A 82 22.06 -18.39 -5.89
C LYS A 82 20.99 -17.33 -6.17
N LYS A 83 20.88 -16.88 -7.43
CA LYS A 83 19.82 -15.92 -7.84
C LYS A 83 18.41 -16.39 -7.49
N SER A 84 18.16 -17.70 -7.53
CA SER A 84 16.87 -18.31 -7.12
C SER A 84 16.50 -18.07 -5.65
N ASP A 85 17.49 -17.81 -4.79
CA ASP A 85 17.30 -17.58 -3.36
C ASP A 85 16.96 -16.12 -3.05
N PHE A 86 17.16 -15.22 -4.01
CA PHE A 86 16.96 -13.80 -3.78
C PHE A 86 15.53 -13.52 -3.38
N LYS A 87 15.39 -12.70 -2.34
CA LYS A 87 14.12 -12.13 -1.90
C LYS A 87 14.20 -10.62 -1.99
N GLU A 88 13.16 -9.98 -2.49
CA GLU A 88 13.09 -8.53 -2.62
C GLU A 88 12.47 -7.91 -1.36
N LYS A 89 13.08 -6.85 -0.84
CA LYS A 89 12.52 -6.07 0.29
C LYS A 89 11.29 -5.32 -0.15
N ILE A 90 10.20 -5.49 0.58
CA ILE A 90 9.03 -4.62 0.49
C ILE A 90 9.17 -3.55 1.57
N ARG A 91 9.42 -2.32 1.10
CA ARG A 91 9.43 -1.14 1.95
C ARG A 91 8.12 -0.41 1.87
N ARG A 92 7.75 0.21 2.98
CA ARG A 92 6.49 0.89 3.13
C ARG A 92 6.75 2.25 3.78
N ARG A 93 6.27 3.30 3.12
CA ARG A 93 6.35 4.67 3.60
C ARG A 93 4.94 5.22 3.73
N LYS A 94 4.64 5.83 4.88
CA LYS A 94 3.46 6.69 5.02
C LYS A 94 3.68 7.91 4.15
N ILE A 95 2.85 8.08 3.14
CA ILE A 95 2.79 9.31 2.35
C ILE A 95 1.52 10.06 2.74
N SER A 96 1.56 11.38 2.88
CA SER A 96 0.36 12.17 3.08
C SER A 96 -0.34 12.37 1.74
N SER A 97 -1.57 11.88 1.58
CA SER A 97 -2.40 12.13 0.39
C SER A 97 -3.49 13.16 0.71
N ILE A 98 -3.64 14.15 -0.17
CA ILE A 98 -4.77 15.10 -0.15
C ILE A 98 -5.65 14.72 -1.34
N SER A 99 -6.92 14.38 -1.08
CA SER A 99 -7.91 14.11 -2.12
C SER A 99 -8.90 15.27 -2.15
N CYS A 100 -9.09 15.90 -3.32
CA CYS A 100 -10.09 16.94 -3.53
C CYS A 100 -11.24 16.34 -4.36
N ILE A 101 -12.46 16.40 -3.83
CA ILE A 101 -13.67 15.98 -4.54
C ILE A 101 -14.40 17.27 -4.90
N VAL A 102 -14.54 17.53 -6.20
CA VAL A 102 -15.34 18.65 -6.72
C VAL A 102 -16.62 18.05 -7.28
N ILE A 103 -17.75 18.53 -6.78
CA ILE A 103 -19.07 18.14 -7.25
C ILE A 103 -19.68 19.38 -7.89
N ASP A 104 -19.90 19.31 -9.19
CA ASP A 104 -20.64 20.34 -9.91
C ASP A 104 -22.14 20.09 -9.68
N THR A 105 -22.82 21.10 -9.15
CA THR A 105 -24.27 21.08 -8.91
C THR A 105 -24.95 22.23 -9.65
N SER A 106 -24.35 22.72 -10.74
CA SER A 106 -25.04 23.62 -11.65
C SER A 106 -26.33 22.96 -12.17
N SER A 107 -27.40 23.76 -12.26
CA SER A 107 -28.75 23.34 -12.64
C SER A 107 -28.99 23.52 -14.13
#